data_AF-A0A969SDU7-F1
#
_entry.id   AF-A0A969SDU7-F1
#
_cell.length_a   1.000
_cell.length_b   1.000
_cell.length_c   1.000
_cell.angle_alpha   90.00
_cell.angle_beta   90.00
_cell.angle_gamma   90.00
#
_symmetry.space_group_name_H-M   'P 1'
#
loop_
_entity.id
_entity.type
_entity.pdbx_description
1 polymer ?
#
loop_
_entity_poly.entity_id
_entity_poly.type
_entity_poly.pdbx_seq_one_letter_code
_entity_poly.pdbx_strand_id
1 'polypeptide(L)' 'MKPEQRAALNAHVREIAKILHQDATEKGMPVESLGEIEQTVRAQIQSHVSPELGLFLSMKALGSILEKPEDSPAS' A
#
# COMPACT_ATOMS: atom_id res chain seq x y z
N MET A 1 -11.51 -11.43 7.14
CA MET A 1 -10.75 -12.05 6.04
C MET A 1 -10.93 -13.55 6.12
N LYS A 2 -11.16 -14.22 4.99
CA LYS A 2 -11.12 -15.69 4.90
C LYS A 2 -9.68 -16.18 5.15
N PRO A 3 -9.47 -17.45 5.55
CA PRO A 3 -8.13 -18.01 5.77
C PRO A 3 -7.19 -17.82 4.57
N GLU A 4 -7.68 -18.05 3.36
CA GLU A 4 -6.93 -17.85 2.10
C GLU A 4 -6.48 -16.40 1.92
N GLN A 5 -7.39 -15.45 2.17
CA GLN A 5 -7.08 -14.02 2.07
C GLN A 5 -6.02 -13.61 3.11
N ARG A 6 -6.08 -14.17 4.33
CA ARG A 6 -5.07 -13.93 5.36
C ARG A 6 -3.70 -14.47 4.94
N ALA A 7 -3.66 -15.67 4.36
CA ALA A 7 -2.42 -16.27 3.87
C ALA A 7 -1.80 -15.43 2.75
N ALA A 8 -2.60 -14.99 1.78
CA ALA A 8 -2.15 -14.09 0.72
C ALA A 8 -1.62 -12.76 1.27
N LEU A 9 -2.36 -12.12 2.19
CA LEU A 9 -1.91 -10.89 2.84
C LEU A 9 -0.57 -11.08 3.54
N ASN A 10 -0.40 -12.15 4.31
CA ASN A 10 0.84 -12.43 5.03
C ASN A 10 2.02 -12.65 4.07
N ALA A 11 1.81 -13.31 2.93
CA ALA A 11 2.85 -13.48 1.92
C ALA A 11 3.28 -12.14 1.35
N HIS A 12 2.33 -11.27 0.97
CA HIS A 12 2.64 -9.94 0.44
C HIS A 12 3.33 -9.04 1.48
N VAL A 13 2.86 -9.04 2.73
CA VAL A 13 3.48 -8.26 3.81
C VAL A 13 4.92 -8.71 4.05
N ARG A 14 5.25 -10.00 3.94
CA ARG A 14 6.62 -10.49 4.07
C ARG A 14 7.54 -9.98 2.96
N GLU A 15 7.06 -9.95 1.71
CA GLU A 15 7.85 -9.42 0.61
C GLU A 15 8.05 -7.91 0.73
N ILE A 16 7.00 -7.17 1.12
CA ILE A 16 7.12 -5.73 1.45
C ILE A 16 8.15 -5.51 2.55
N ALA A 17 8.11 -6.31 3.62
CA ALA A 17 9.05 -6.19 4.73
C ALA A 17 10.51 -6.39 4.30
N LYS A 18 10.81 -7.34 3.40
CA LYS A 18 12.16 -7.53 2.85
C LYS A 18 12.62 -6.31 2.06
N ILE A 19 11.75 -5.78 1.19
CA ILE A 19 12.07 -4.61 0.35
C ILE A 19 12.33 -3.38 1.24
N LEU A 20 11.44 -3.11 2.19
CA LEU A 20 11.57 -1.94 3.07
C LEU A 20 12.76 -2.07 4.03
N HIS A 21 13.06 -3.27 4.53
CA HIS A 21 14.25 -3.49 5.34
C HIS A 21 15.55 -3.21 4.54
N GLN A 22 15.60 -3.66 3.28
CA GLN A 22 16.73 -3.38 2.40
C GLN A 22 16.90 -1.87 2.16
N ASP A 23 15.81 -1.17 1.82
CA ASP A 23 15.80 0.29 1.63
C ASP A 23 16.24 1.05 2.89
N ALA A 24 15.77 0.61 4.07
CA ALA A 24 16.17 1.17 5.36
C ALA A 24 17.67 0.99 5.60
N THR A 25 18.21 -0.19 5.28
CA THR A 25 19.64 -0.50 5.41
C THR A 25 20.47 0.40 4.48
N GLU A 26 20.08 0.52 3.22
CA GLU A 26 20.80 1.33 2.22
C GLU A 26 20.80 2.82 2.57
N LYS A 27 19.71 3.31 3.16
CA LYS A 27 19.55 4.70 3.60
C LYS A 27 20.09 4.97 5.01
N GLY A 28 20.60 3.94 5.71
CA GLY A 28 21.08 4.08 7.08
C GLY A 28 20.00 4.54 8.07
N MET A 29 18.76 4.08 7.88
CA MET A 29 17.64 4.40 8.78
C MET A 29 17.83 3.71 10.13
N PRO A 30 17.46 4.37 11.25
CA PRO A 30 17.68 3.84 12.59
C PRO A 30 16.71 2.69 12.90
N VAL A 31 17.23 1.61 13.48
CA VAL A 31 16.46 0.40 13.84
C VAL A 31 17.02 -0.28 15.10
N GLU A 32 17.76 0.45 15.95
CA GLU A 32 18.46 -0.12 17.12
C GLU A 32 17.54 -0.26 18.33
N SER A 33 16.52 0.60 18.43
CA SER A 33 15.51 0.56 19.49
C SER A 33 14.09 0.34 18.94
N LEU A 34 13.18 -0.12 19.82
CA LEU A 34 11.76 -0.27 19.45
C LEU A 34 11.14 1.04 18.94
N GLY A 35 11.56 2.19 19.50
CA GLY A 35 11.07 3.50 19.07
C GLY A 35 11.56 3.87 17.68
N GLU A 36 12.83 3.59 17.37
CA GLU A 36 13.40 3.81 16.04
C GLU A 36 12.79 2.88 14.99
N ILE A 37 12.60 1.61 15.34
CA ILE A 37 11.92 0.64 14.46
C ILE A 37 10.51 1.15 14.13
N GLU A 38 9.75 1.61 15.12
CA GLU A 38 8.40 2.14 14.92
C GLU A 38 8.40 3.36 13.99
N GLN A 39 9.31 4.31 14.22
CA GLN A 39 9.43 5.52 13.39
C GLN A 39 9.83 5.18 11.95
N THR A 40 10.82 4.31 11.76
CA THR A 40 11.29 3.85 10.45
C THR A 40 10.17 3.14 9.69
N VAL A 41 9.48 2.19 10.34
CA VAL A 41 8.34 1.49 9.74
C VAL A 41 7.23 2.47 9.36
N ARG A 42 6.86 3.40 10.26
CA ARG A 42 5.84 4.41 9.98
C ARG A 42 6.19 5.26 8.76
N ALA A 43 7.42 5.76 8.70
CA ALA A 43 7.90 6.60 7.59
C ALA A 43 7.87 5.85 6.26
N GLN A 44 8.32 4.60 6.24
CA GLN A 44 8.33 3.77 5.03
C GLN A 44 6.94 3.37 4.58
N ILE A 45 6.03 3.00 5.49
CA ILE A 45 4.63 2.73 5.15
C ILE A 45 3.96 3.98 4.59
N GLN A 46 4.15 5.14 5.21
CA GLN A 46 3.59 6.40 4.74
C GLN A 46 4.11 6.79 3.35
N SER A 47 5.39 6.52 3.06
CA SER A 47 6.02 6.92 1.80
C SER A 47 5.79 5.94 0.65
N HIS A 48 5.68 4.64 0.93
CA HIS A 48 5.68 3.60 -0.12
C HIS A 48 4.39 2.79 -0.20
N VAL A 49 3.67 2.58 0.91
CA VAL A 49 2.51 1.67 0.95
C VAL A 49 1.19 2.44 0.98
N SER A 50 1.10 3.48 1.82
CA SER A 50 -0.10 4.30 1.96
C SER A 50 -0.54 4.97 0.65
N PRO A 51 0.35 5.49 -0.22
CA PRO A 51 -0.07 6.10 -1.47
C PRO A 51 -0.78 5.13 -2.41
N GLU A 52 -0.28 3.89 -2.54
CA GLU A 52 -0.90 2.86 -3.39
C GLU A 52 -2.28 2.45 -2.87
N LEU A 53 -2.43 2.29 -1.55
CA LEU A 53 -3.72 2.04 -0.92
C LEU A 53 -4.69 3.21 -1.11
N GLY A 54 -4.19 4.44 -0.92
CA GLY A 54 -4.97 5.66 -1.10
C GLY A 54 -5.45 5.83 -2.54
N LEU A 55 -4.57 5.58 -3.52
CA LEU A 55 -4.91 5.61 -4.95
C LEU A 55 -5.96 4.56 -5.28
N PHE A 56 -5.76 3.31 -4.86
CA PHE A 56 -6.73 2.24 -5.09
C PHE A 56 -8.12 2.58 -4.53
N LEU A 57 -8.19 3.06 -3.29
CA LEU A 57 -9.44 3.47 -2.65
C LEU A 57 -10.07 4.68 -3.35
N SER A 58 -9.26 5.65 -3.76
CA SER A 58 -9.72 6.83 -4.50
C SER A 58 -10.31 6.43 -5.85
N MET A 59 -9.66 5.54 -6.59
CA MET A 59 -10.18 5.01 -7.86
C MET A 59 -11.49 4.24 -7.66
N LYS A 60 -11.64 3.51 -6.55
CA LYS A 60 -12.90 2.81 -6.23
C LYS A 60 -14.01 3.78 -5.82
N ALA A 61 -13.70 4.84 -5.08
CA ALA A 61 -14.66 5.86 -4.68
C ALA A 61 -15.08 6.76 -5.87
N LEU A 62 -14.12 7.12 -6.73
CA LEU A 62 -14.34 7.91 -7.95
C LEU A 62 -14.83 7.07 -9.13
N GLY A 63 -14.81 5.74 -8.99
CA GLY A 63 -15.41 4.77 -9.91
C GLY A 63 -16.93 4.83 -10.02
N SER A 64 -17.58 5.80 -9.37
CA SER A 64 -18.97 6.22 -9.65
C SER A 64 -19.06 7.51 -10.49
N ILE A 65 -17.95 8.16 -10.83
CA ILE A 65 -17.89 9.43 -11.57
C ILE A 65 -17.22 9.26 -12.95
N LEU A 66 -16.48 8.16 -13.17
CA LEU A 66 -15.78 7.88 -14.44
C LEU A 66 -16.42 6.77 -15.29
N GLU A 67 -17.61 6.28 -14.94
CA GLU A 67 -18.48 5.62 -15.92
C GLU A 67 -19.01 6.71 -16.87
N LYS A 68 -18.26 6.93 -17.94
CA LYS A 68 -18.66 7.74 -19.09
C LYS A 68 -20.10 7.38 -19.51
N PRO A 69 -21.04 8.33 -19.67
CA PRO A 69 -22.30 8.04 -20.32
C PRO A 69 -22.04 7.96 -21.82
N GLU A 70 -21.53 6.83 -22.30
CA GLU A 70 -21.49 6.53 -23.73
C GLU A 70 -22.27 5.24 -24.01
N ASP A 71 -23.58 5.39 -23.94
CA ASP A 71 -24.49 4.85 -24.95
C ASP A 71 -25.77 5.69 -24.93
N SER A 72 -25.67 6.89 -25.51
CA SER A 72 -26.84 7.58 -26.02
C SER A 72 -26.90 7.23 -27.51
N PRO A 73 -27.81 6.34 -27.95
CA PRO A 73 -27.98 6.12 -29.37
C PRO A 73 -28.64 7.38 -29.95
N ALA A 74 -27.85 8.12 -30.72
CA ALA A 74 -28.36 9.06 -31.69
C ALA A 74 -29.00 8.26 -32.83
N SER A 75 -30.34 8.15 -32.83
CA SER A 75 -31.25 8.21 -33.99
C SER A 75 -32.65 7.80 -33.58
#